data_AF-A0A3A5MGJ1-F1
#
_entry.id   AF-A0A3A5MGJ1-F1
#
_cell.length_a   1.000
_cell.length_b   1.000
_cell.length_c   1.000
_cell.angle_alpha   90.00
_cell.angle_beta   90.00
_cell.angle_gamma   90.00
#
_symmetry.space_group_name_H-M   'P 1'
#
loop_
_entity.id
_entity.type
_entity.pdbx_description
1 polymer ?
#
loop_
_entity_poly.entity_id
_entity_poly.type
_entity_poly.pdbx_seq_one_letter_code
_entity_poly.pdbx_strand_id
1 'polypeptide(L)'
;MTTAVAPPTPPVAPSQRQRRLGLRLTLVGVVLTLLGLASIGVLIALTIQASAAFEGAMADTYTRSQLFGLYQSERSTGALITAVPAIFFLLAMCLAGLGELLRRGIWTRAHRGFWQGGSNTATVRMLSPAVHLVWIAAPLLVWAALIAVPLVLSSAGGWPANLHYSVVDDVWFLLGMYGGVASGIAAIMGVSLVKKLAWTRRVRAGTTLPAGTGSRFWRGLTYYWRFDLWLAFIGGAILGPCWMALFFEDPPFFFAALGIGVLFIGLAVLAAVNFWRSAENLAAGESVS
;
A
#
# COMPACT_ATOMS: atom_id res chain seq x y z
N MET A 1 3.61 22.86 41.07
CA MET A 1 4.89 22.15 40.85
C MET A 1 5.13 22.02 39.36
N THR A 2 5.95 22.87 38.77
CA THR A 2 6.44 22.75 37.39
C THR A 2 7.60 21.75 37.40
N THR A 3 7.32 20.48 37.12
CA THR A 3 8.39 19.49 36.91
C THR A 3 9.21 19.93 35.71
N ALA A 4 10.48 20.28 35.93
CA ALA A 4 11.42 20.58 34.87
C ALA A 4 11.45 19.40 33.88
N VAL A 5 11.06 19.66 32.63
CA VAL A 5 11.08 18.64 31.58
C VAL A 5 12.55 18.33 31.31
N ALA A 6 12.95 17.07 31.55
CA ALA A 6 14.31 16.64 31.27
C ALA A 6 14.66 16.92 29.80
N PRO A 7 15.87 17.44 29.51
CA PRO A 7 16.27 17.75 28.16
C PRO A 7 16.21 16.48 27.28
N PRO A 8 15.82 16.60 25.99
CA PRO A 8 15.74 15.46 25.10
C PRO A 8 17.10 14.77 24.99
N THR A 9 17.07 13.43 24.97
CA THR A 9 18.29 12.66 24.76
C THR A 9 18.90 12.99 23.39
N PRO A 10 20.24 13.05 23.29
CA PRO A 10 20.89 13.35 22.02
C PRO A 10 20.53 12.30 20.96
N PRO A 11 20.44 12.69 19.69
CA PRO A 11 20.12 11.77 18.60
C PRO A 11 21.14 10.63 18.53
N VAL A 12 20.63 9.39 18.56
CA VAL A 12 21.47 8.19 18.48
C VAL A 12 21.51 7.72 17.04
N ALA A 13 22.70 7.78 16.43
CA ALA A 13 22.93 7.23 15.12
C ALA A 13 22.90 5.69 15.16
N PRO A 14 22.43 5.02 14.08
CA PRO A 14 22.36 3.58 14.06
C PRO A 14 23.77 2.96 14.08
N SER A 15 23.98 2.04 15.02
CA SER A 15 25.22 1.26 15.16
C SER A 15 25.51 0.42 13.91
N GLN A 16 26.77 0.03 13.70
CA GLN A 16 27.14 -0.83 12.56
C GLN A 16 26.36 -2.15 12.56
N ARG A 17 26.10 -2.73 13.74
CA ARG A 17 25.27 -3.94 13.91
C ARG A 17 23.83 -3.71 13.44
N GLN A 18 23.20 -2.61 13.84
CA GLN A 18 21.84 -2.25 13.40
C GLN A 18 21.78 -2.02 11.89
N ARG A 19 22.77 -1.36 11.29
CA ARG A 19 22.82 -1.16 9.83
C ARG A 19 22.92 -2.48 9.07
N ARG A 20 23.75 -3.43 9.55
CA ARG A 20 23.87 -4.78 8.96
C ARG A 20 22.58 -5.57 9.08
N LEU A 21 21.94 -5.55 10.25
CA LEU A 21 20.65 -6.21 10.44
C LEU A 21 19.56 -5.58 9.55
N GLY A 22 19.48 -4.25 9.51
CA GLY A 22 18.55 -3.52 8.67
C GLY A 22 18.71 -3.86 7.19
N LEU A 23 19.96 -3.93 6.70
CA LEU A 23 20.26 -4.38 5.34
C LEU A 23 19.74 -5.80 5.07
N ARG A 24 19.98 -6.74 5.98
CA ARG A 24 19.49 -8.13 5.84
C ARG A 24 17.97 -8.19 5.78
N LEU A 25 17.28 -7.47 6.66
CA LEU A 25 15.81 -7.43 6.67
C LEU A 25 15.25 -6.82 5.38
N THR A 26 15.86 -5.73 4.88
CA THR A 26 15.49 -5.15 3.58
C THR A 26 15.72 -6.14 2.43
N LEU A 27 16.84 -6.87 2.42
CA LEU A 27 17.12 -7.88 1.39
C LEU A 27 16.09 -9.03 1.43
N VAL A 28 15.77 -9.54 2.62
CA VAL A 28 14.73 -10.57 2.77
C VAL A 28 13.38 -10.04 2.29
N GLY A 29 13.03 -8.78 2.62
CA GLY A 29 11.80 -8.15 2.13
C GLY A 29 11.75 -8.04 0.60
N VAL A 30 12.88 -7.71 -0.05
CA VAL A 30 12.99 -7.70 -1.52
C VAL A 30 12.79 -9.10 -2.09
N VAL A 31 13.44 -10.13 -1.53
CA VAL A 31 13.27 -11.53 -1.96
C VAL A 31 11.81 -11.96 -1.85
N LEU A 32 11.14 -11.65 -0.73
CA LEU A 32 9.72 -11.97 -0.55
C LEU A 32 8.82 -11.24 -1.56
N THR A 33 9.14 -9.99 -1.92
CA THR A 33 8.41 -9.26 -2.97
C THR A 33 8.56 -9.96 -4.32
N LEU A 34 9.78 -10.41 -4.66
CA LEU A 34 10.04 -11.15 -5.89
C LEU A 34 9.31 -12.51 -5.90
N LEU A 35 9.25 -13.20 -4.75
CA LEU A 35 8.47 -14.44 -4.60
C LEU A 35 6.97 -14.19 -4.74
N GLY A 36 6.45 -13.08 -4.18
CA GLY A 36 5.07 -12.63 -4.38
C GLY A 36 4.74 -12.41 -5.86
N LEU A 37 5.59 -11.66 -6.57
CA LEU A 37 5.43 -11.43 -8.01
C LEU A 37 5.54 -12.73 -8.81
N ALA A 38 6.50 -13.60 -8.48
CA ALA A 38 6.67 -14.90 -9.13
C ALA A 38 5.44 -15.80 -8.89
N SER A 39 4.87 -15.78 -7.69
CA SER A 39 3.66 -16.56 -7.38
C SER A 39 2.45 -16.08 -8.19
N ILE A 40 2.28 -14.75 -8.38
CA ILE A 40 1.26 -14.23 -9.32
C ILE A 40 1.55 -14.71 -10.75
N GLY A 41 2.80 -14.63 -11.19
CA GLY A 41 3.20 -15.09 -12.52
C GLY A 41 2.94 -16.57 -12.75
N VAL A 42 3.18 -17.42 -11.74
CA VAL A 42 2.84 -18.86 -11.77
C VAL A 42 1.33 -19.05 -11.86
N LEU A 43 0.53 -18.35 -11.05
CA LEU A 43 -0.93 -18.45 -11.13
C LEU A 43 -1.45 -18.04 -12.51
N ILE A 44 -0.93 -16.96 -13.09
CA ILE A 44 -1.27 -16.54 -14.45
C ILE A 44 -0.83 -17.59 -15.48
N ALA A 45 0.41 -18.09 -15.40
CA ALA A 45 0.91 -19.10 -16.33
C ALA A 45 0.07 -20.39 -16.31
N LEU A 46 -0.33 -20.84 -15.13
CA LEU A 46 -1.19 -22.01 -14.94
C LEU A 46 -2.57 -21.83 -15.59
N THR A 47 -3.09 -20.60 -15.62
CA THR A 47 -4.36 -20.26 -16.28
C THR A 47 -4.20 -20.18 -17.80
N ILE A 48 -3.12 -19.58 -18.29
CA ILE A 48 -2.81 -19.50 -19.74
C ILE A 48 -2.64 -20.90 -20.33
N GLN A 49 -2.04 -21.83 -19.59
CA GLN A 49 -1.84 -23.21 -20.04
C GLN A 49 -3.11 -24.07 -19.98
N ALA A 50 -4.25 -23.51 -19.55
CA ALA A 50 -5.48 -24.27 -19.27
C ALA A 50 -5.18 -25.53 -18.44
N SER A 51 -4.31 -25.40 -17.44
CA SER A 51 -3.76 -26.57 -16.78
C SER A 51 -4.84 -27.28 -15.96
N ALA A 52 -5.03 -28.58 -16.20
CA ALA A 52 -5.89 -29.44 -15.38
C ALA A 52 -5.49 -29.40 -13.89
N ALA A 53 -4.23 -29.06 -13.60
CA ALA A 53 -3.74 -28.82 -12.24
C ALA A 53 -4.36 -27.58 -11.60
N PHE A 54 -4.51 -26.47 -12.35
CA PHE A 54 -5.20 -25.28 -11.86
C PHE A 54 -6.69 -25.54 -11.68
N GLU A 55 -7.32 -26.18 -12.67
CA GLU A 55 -8.73 -26.56 -12.58
C GLU A 55 -8.98 -27.48 -11.39
N GLY A 56 -8.16 -28.51 -11.18
CA GLY A 56 -8.25 -29.40 -10.02
C GLY A 56 -8.03 -28.68 -8.68
N ALA A 57 -7.02 -27.81 -8.60
CA ALA A 57 -6.75 -27.01 -7.40
C ALA A 57 -7.89 -26.04 -7.06
N MET A 58 -8.59 -25.53 -8.08
CA MET A 58 -9.74 -24.63 -7.91
C MET A 58 -11.08 -25.38 -7.77
N ALA A 59 -11.21 -26.60 -8.31
CA ALA A 59 -12.43 -27.40 -8.26
C ALA A 59 -12.82 -27.80 -6.83
N ASP A 60 -11.84 -28.14 -5.99
CA ASP A 60 -12.04 -28.46 -4.56
C ASP A 60 -12.28 -27.21 -3.69
N THR A 61 -12.39 -26.02 -4.29
CA THR A 61 -12.54 -24.74 -3.56
C THR A 61 -14.00 -24.33 -3.36
N TYR A 62 -14.96 -25.01 -3.99
CA TYR A 62 -16.36 -24.59 -3.99
C TYR A 62 -17.30 -25.66 -3.42
N THR A 63 -17.34 -25.82 -2.09
CA THR A 63 -18.53 -26.38 -1.44
C THR A 63 -19.58 -25.28 -1.34
N ARG A 64 -20.58 -25.34 -2.23
CA ARG A 64 -21.72 -24.42 -2.26
C ARG A 64 -22.75 -24.90 -1.24
N SER A 65 -22.72 -24.34 -0.03
CA SER A 65 -23.77 -24.60 0.97
C SER A 65 -24.76 -23.44 0.99
N GLN A 66 -26.05 -23.77 0.85
CA GLN A 66 -27.12 -22.80 1.07
C GLN A 66 -27.61 -22.95 2.51
N LEU A 67 -27.35 -21.94 3.34
CA LEU A 67 -28.02 -21.77 4.62
C LEU A 67 -28.82 -20.47 4.57
N PHE A 68 -30.15 -20.56 4.69
CA PHE A 68 -31.07 -19.40 4.78
C PHE A 68 -31.01 -18.39 3.62
N GLY A 69 -30.79 -18.84 2.38
CA GLY A 69 -30.78 -17.95 1.20
C GLY A 69 -29.53 -17.05 1.09
N LEU A 70 -28.58 -17.17 2.02
CA LEU A 70 -27.26 -16.60 1.91
C LEU A 70 -26.32 -17.64 1.31
N TYR A 71 -25.63 -17.27 0.23
CA TYR A 71 -24.63 -18.13 -0.39
C TYR A 71 -23.40 -18.19 0.52
N GLN A 72 -23.19 -19.34 1.19
CA GLN A 72 -21.90 -19.66 1.81
C GLN A 72 -21.05 -20.39 0.77
N SER A 73 -19.90 -19.80 0.47
CA SER A 73 -18.82 -20.46 -0.25
C SER A 73 -17.72 -20.77 0.76
N GLU A 74 -17.56 -22.05 1.11
CA GLU A 74 -16.41 -22.49 1.90
C GLU A 74 -15.19 -22.60 0.97
N ARG A 75 -14.36 -21.55 0.93
CA ARG A 75 -13.08 -21.59 0.20
C ARG A 75 -11.98 -22.09 1.13
N SER A 76 -11.61 -23.37 1.07
CA SER A 76 -10.56 -23.92 1.93
C SER A 76 -9.17 -23.91 1.26
N THR A 77 -9.05 -24.33 -0.01
CA THR A 77 -7.73 -24.51 -0.67
C THR A 77 -7.38 -23.41 -1.68
N GLY A 78 -8.27 -23.07 -2.63
CA GLY A 78 -8.01 -22.01 -3.60
C GLY A 78 -7.90 -20.61 -2.97
N ALA A 79 -8.58 -20.35 -1.85
CA ALA A 79 -8.37 -19.13 -1.07
C ALA A 79 -6.96 -19.06 -0.49
N LEU A 80 -6.41 -20.17 0.00
CA LEU A 80 -5.04 -20.21 0.50
C LEU A 80 -4.04 -19.94 -0.63
N ILE A 81 -4.21 -20.62 -1.78
CA ILE A 81 -3.35 -20.45 -2.96
C ILE A 81 -3.38 -19.00 -3.45
N THR A 82 -4.57 -18.41 -3.57
CA THR A 82 -4.73 -17.01 -3.98
C THR A 82 -4.27 -16.02 -2.93
N ALA A 83 -4.15 -16.39 -1.66
CA ALA A 83 -3.61 -15.54 -0.58
C ALA A 83 -2.08 -15.60 -0.45
N VAL A 84 -1.40 -16.62 -0.99
CA VAL A 84 0.07 -16.76 -0.91
C VAL A 84 0.81 -15.48 -1.35
N PRO A 85 0.51 -14.86 -2.52
CA PRO A 85 1.18 -13.62 -2.91
C PRO A 85 0.96 -12.50 -1.89
N ALA A 86 -0.27 -12.35 -1.38
CA ALA A 86 -0.59 -11.34 -0.37
C ALA A 86 0.21 -11.54 0.94
N ILE A 87 0.39 -12.78 1.39
CA ILE A 87 1.23 -13.11 2.56
C ILE A 87 2.67 -12.69 2.30
N PHE A 88 3.22 -13.00 1.12
CA PHE A 88 4.58 -12.59 0.77
C PHE A 88 4.74 -11.08 0.73
N PHE A 89 3.79 -10.34 0.15
CA PHE A 89 3.85 -8.88 0.11
C PHE A 89 3.70 -8.24 1.50
N LEU A 90 2.84 -8.78 2.37
CA LEU A 90 2.67 -8.29 3.73
C LEU A 90 3.97 -8.46 4.53
N LEU A 91 4.55 -9.66 4.51
CA LEU A 91 5.82 -9.94 5.16
C LEU A 91 6.96 -9.10 4.56
N ALA A 92 6.98 -8.94 3.24
CA ALA A 92 7.95 -8.10 2.55
C ALA A 92 7.88 -6.65 3.02
N MET A 93 6.68 -6.08 3.09
CA MET A 93 6.45 -4.71 3.55
C MET A 93 6.93 -4.52 4.99
N CYS A 94 6.58 -5.44 5.88
CA CYS A 94 7.01 -5.41 7.29
C CYS A 94 8.54 -5.45 7.43
N LEU A 95 9.20 -6.40 6.75
CA LEU A 95 10.66 -6.58 6.85
C LEU A 95 11.42 -5.46 6.15
N ALA A 96 10.97 -5.01 4.97
CA ALA A 96 11.59 -3.90 4.25
C ALA A 96 11.44 -2.58 5.00
N GLY A 97 10.25 -2.31 5.54
CA GLY A 97 9.97 -1.13 6.36
C GLY A 97 10.83 -1.09 7.62
N LEU A 98 10.86 -2.18 8.39
CA LEU A 98 11.70 -2.30 9.57
C LEU A 98 13.19 -2.20 9.22
N GLY A 99 13.62 -2.85 8.14
CA GLY A 99 14.99 -2.83 7.66
C GLY A 99 15.48 -1.41 7.31
N GLU A 100 14.65 -0.62 6.61
CA GLU A 100 14.99 0.77 6.30
C GLU A 100 15.01 1.67 7.54
N LEU A 101 14.08 1.47 8.49
CA LEU A 101 14.09 2.19 9.76
C LEU A 101 15.36 1.90 10.57
N LEU A 102 15.81 0.65 10.63
CA LEU A 102 17.04 0.27 11.33
C LEU A 102 18.31 0.79 10.62
N ARG A 103 18.28 0.88 9.30
CA ARG A 103 19.45 1.26 8.49
C ARG A 103 19.64 2.77 8.40
N ARG A 104 18.53 3.53 8.34
CA ARG A 104 18.54 4.97 8.04
C ARG A 104 17.89 5.84 9.11
N GLY A 105 17.20 5.26 10.08
CA GLY A 105 16.56 5.98 11.16
C GLY A 105 17.57 6.55 12.15
N ILE A 106 17.48 7.86 12.40
CA ILE A 106 18.11 8.51 13.55
C ILE A 106 17.04 8.55 14.64
N TRP A 107 17.32 7.94 15.78
CA TRP A 107 16.36 7.78 16.86
C TRP A 107 16.60 8.81 17.95
N THR A 108 15.54 9.51 18.32
CA THR A 108 15.50 10.45 19.44
C THR A 108 14.41 10.04 20.41
N ARG A 109 14.75 9.91 21.69
CA ARG A 109 13.80 9.56 22.74
C ARG A 109 13.45 10.81 23.53
N ALA A 110 12.17 11.16 23.53
CA ALA A 110 11.62 12.19 24.37
C ALA A 110 10.87 11.54 25.54
N HIS A 111 11.20 11.96 26.76
CA HIS A 111 10.48 11.51 27.94
C HIS A 111 9.28 12.45 28.13
N ARG A 112 8.04 11.94 28.01
CA ARG A 112 6.84 12.77 28.25
C ARG A 112 6.30 12.66 29.69
N GLY A 113 7.11 12.15 30.61
CA GLY A 113 6.74 11.99 32.02
C GLY A 113 5.96 10.70 32.29
N PHE A 114 5.73 10.42 33.58
CA PHE A 114 5.26 9.12 34.08
C PHE A 114 3.89 8.69 33.50
N TRP A 115 2.98 9.63 33.24
CA TRP A 115 1.61 9.34 32.77
C TRP A 115 1.42 9.43 31.24
N GLN A 116 2.39 9.97 30.49
CA GLN A 116 2.26 10.20 29.04
C GLN A 116 3.17 9.29 28.19
N GLY A 117 3.87 8.36 28.84
CA GLY A 117 4.77 7.41 28.18
C GLY A 117 6.05 8.04 27.62
N GLY A 118 6.94 7.19 27.13
CA GLY A 118 8.05 7.61 26.28
C GLY A 118 7.56 7.83 24.85
N SER A 119 8.13 8.81 24.16
CA SER A 119 7.94 8.96 22.72
C SER A 119 9.28 8.69 22.03
N ASN A 120 9.33 7.65 21.21
CA ASN A 120 10.47 7.43 20.33
C ASN A 120 10.15 8.04 18.97
N THR A 121 11.02 8.91 18.51
CA THR A 121 10.92 9.55 17.19
C THR A 121 12.04 9.03 16.31
N ALA A 122 11.70 8.54 15.12
CA ALA A 122 12.65 8.11 14.11
C ALA A 122 12.61 9.09 12.95
N THR A 123 13.75 9.70 12.62
CA THR A 123 13.86 10.55 11.43
C THR A 123 14.62 9.84 10.32
N VAL A 124 14.09 9.90 9.09
CA VAL A 124 14.68 9.24 7.93
C VAL A 124 14.92 10.27 6.82
N ARG A 125 16.07 10.18 6.14
CA ARG A 125 16.36 11.05 4.99
C ARG A 125 15.29 10.90 3.91
N MET A 126 14.69 12.01 3.49
CA MET A 126 13.71 12.01 2.41
C MET A 126 14.36 11.60 1.09
N LEU A 127 13.70 10.70 0.36
CA LEU A 127 14.06 10.35 -1.01
C LEU A 127 13.80 11.53 -1.95
N SER A 128 14.65 11.70 -2.96
CA SER A 128 14.44 12.72 -3.99
C SER A 128 13.13 12.46 -4.76
N PRO A 129 12.48 13.50 -5.32
CA PRO A 129 11.28 13.35 -6.14
C PRO A 129 11.47 12.39 -7.33
N ALA A 130 12.63 12.46 -8.00
CA ALA A 130 12.94 11.60 -9.14
C ALA A 130 12.96 10.12 -8.76
N VAL A 131 13.64 9.76 -7.66
CA VAL A 131 13.63 8.38 -7.16
C VAL A 131 12.22 7.96 -6.78
N HIS A 132 11.41 8.86 -6.22
CA HIS A 132 10.01 8.56 -5.88
C HIS A 132 9.17 8.24 -7.13
N LEU A 133 9.36 8.98 -8.22
CA LEU A 133 8.68 8.72 -9.50
C LEU A 133 9.06 7.37 -10.09
N VAL A 134 10.34 6.99 -10.03
CA VAL A 134 10.79 5.65 -10.44
C VAL A 134 10.08 4.56 -9.62
N TRP A 135 9.91 4.79 -8.31
CA TRP A 135 9.16 3.87 -7.46
C TRP A 135 7.66 3.82 -7.75
N ILE A 136 7.04 4.91 -8.21
CA ILE A 136 5.65 4.93 -8.67
C ILE A 136 5.48 4.12 -9.96
N ALA A 137 6.48 4.12 -10.83
CA ALA A 137 6.41 3.37 -12.09
C ALA A 137 6.27 1.85 -11.85
N ALA A 138 6.92 1.29 -10.83
CA ALA A 138 6.86 -0.15 -10.54
C ALA A 138 5.42 -0.69 -10.30
N PRO A 139 4.63 -0.17 -9.35
CA PRO A 139 3.24 -0.62 -9.17
C PRO A 139 2.34 -0.27 -10.36
N LEU A 140 2.62 0.81 -11.10
CA LEU A 140 1.88 1.11 -12.34
C LEU A 140 2.14 0.08 -13.44
N LEU A 141 3.37 -0.40 -13.58
CA LEU A 141 3.71 -1.49 -14.52
C LEU A 141 3.01 -2.79 -14.11
N VAL A 142 2.97 -3.10 -12.81
CA VAL A 142 2.23 -4.27 -12.31
C VAL A 142 0.74 -4.12 -12.57
N TRP A 143 0.14 -2.96 -12.29
CA TRP A 143 -1.25 -2.68 -12.65
C TRP A 143 -1.51 -2.83 -14.15
N ALA A 144 -0.63 -2.30 -14.99
CA ALA A 144 -0.76 -2.41 -16.44
C ALA A 144 -0.70 -3.88 -16.89
N ALA A 145 0.22 -4.67 -16.33
CA ALA A 145 0.34 -6.10 -16.62
C ALA A 145 -0.88 -6.92 -16.15
N LEU A 146 -1.54 -6.50 -15.06
CA LEU A 146 -2.66 -7.23 -14.45
C LEU A 146 -4.04 -6.74 -14.87
N ILE A 147 -4.18 -5.52 -15.40
CA ILE A 147 -5.47 -4.94 -15.78
C ILE A 147 -5.47 -4.52 -17.24
N ALA A 148 -4.59 -3.59 -17.62
CA ALA A 148 -4.60 -3.02 -18.97
C ALA A 148 -4.29 -4.07 -20.05
N VAL A 149 -3.22 -4.84 -19.89
CA VAL A 149 -2.81 -5.89 -20.84
C VAL A 149 -3.89 -6.98 -20.97
N PRO A 150 -4.42 -7.57 -19.89
CA PRO A 150 -5.50 -8.56 -19.99
C PRO A 150 -6.75 -8.01 -20.65
N LEU A 151 -7.15 -6.76 -20.37
CA LEU A 151 -8.31 -6.14 -21.04
C LEU A 151 -8.10 -6.00 -22.56
N VAL A 152 -6.92 -5.56 -22.99
CA VAL A 152 -6.58 -5.44 -24.42
C VAL A 152 -6.57 -6.81 -25.09
N LEU A 153 -5.92 -7.81 -24.49
CA LEU A 153 -5.87 -9.17 -25.03
C LEU A 153 -7.29 -9.77 -25.12
N SER A 154 -8.09 -9.61 -24.08
CA SER A 154 -9.47 -10.07 -24.01
C SER A 154 -10.36 -9.44 -25.08
N SER A 155 -10.21 -8.13 -25.33
CA SER A 155 -10.95 -7.42 -26.38
C SER A 155 -10.64 -7.93 -27.79
N ALA A 156 -9.48 -8.55 -27.99
CA ALA A 156 -9.10 -9.21 -29.24
C ALA A 156 -9.48 -10.71 -29.29
N GLY A 157 -10.28 -11.20 -28.33
CA GLY A 157 -10.65 -12.62 -28.21
C GLY A 157 -9.55 -13.51 -27.62
N GLY A 158 -8.49 -12.92 -27.06
CA GLY A 158 -7.40 -13.62 -26.40
C GLY A 158 -7.67 -13.92 -24.93
N TRP A 159 -6.61 -14.18 -24.18
CA TRP A 159 -6.68 -14.41 -22.74
C TRP A 159 -7.07 -13.12 -21.98
N PRO A 160 -7.91 -13.19 -20.92
CA PRO A 160 -8.53 -14.39 -20.36
C PRO A 160 -9.90 -14.78 -20.95
N ALA A 161 -10.42 -14.07 -21.97
CA ALA A 161 -11.75 -14.36 -22.55
C ALA A 161 -11.89 -15.75 -23.17
N ASN A 162 -10.80 -16.37 -23.62
CA ASN A 162 -10.81 -17.70 -24.23
C ASN A 162 -10.74 -18.86 -23.22
N LEU A 163 -10.75 -18.59 -21.92
CA LEU A 163 -10.73 -19.61 -20.86
C LEU A 163 -12.11 -20.26 -20.68
N HIS A 164 -12.12 -21.43 -20.04
CA HIS A 164 -13.36 -22.10 -19.67
C HIS A 164 -14.16 -21.26 -18.65
N TYR A 165 -15.49 -21.29 -18.73
CA TYR A 165 -16.38 -20.43 -17.95
C TYR A 165 -16.24 -20.63 -16.43
N SER A 166 -15.83 -21.82 -15.98
CA SER A 166 -15.60 -22.09 -14.55
C SER A 166 -14.35 -21.43 -13.99
N VAL A 167 -13.40 -21.03 -14.86
CA VAL A 167 -12.08 -20.50 -14.49
C VAL A 167 -11.98 -19.00 -14.75
N VAL A 168 -12.69 -18.50 -15.78
CA VAL A 168 -12.60 -17.10 -16.21
C VAL A 168 -12.92 -16.11 -15.09
N ASP A 169 -13.93 -16.40 -14.27
CA ASP A 169 -14.34 -15.54 -13.15
C ASP A 169 -13.25 -15.45 -12.07
N ASP A 170 -12.59 -16.58 -11.77
CA ASP A 170 -11.50 -16.64 -10.79
C ASP A 170 -10.27 -15.87 -11.28
N VAL A 171 -9.96 -15.95 -12.58
CA VAL A 171 -8.87 -15.19 -13.19
C VAL A 171 -9.17 -13.69 -13.11
N TRP A 172 -10.36 -13.26 -13.50
CA TRP A 172 -10.74 -11.85 -13.41
C TRP A 172 -10.75 -11.35 -11.97
N PHE A 173 -11.20 -12.16 -11.01
CA PHE A 173 -11.10 -11.83 -9.59
C PHE A 173 -9.65 -11.63 -9.15
N LEU A 174 -8.74 -12.55 -9.53
CA LEU A 174 -7.32 -12.46 -9.19
C LEU A 174 -6.67 -11.21 -9.80
N LEU A 175 -6.94 -10.95 -11.08
CA LEU A 175 -6.47 -9.77 -11.81
C LEU A 175 -6.98 -8.48 -11.16
N GLY A 176 -8.28 -8.41 -10.87
CA GLY A 176 -8.91 -7.26 -10.22
C GLY A 176 -8.35 -7.00 -8.82
N MET A 177 -8.19 -8.05 -8.01
CA MET A 177 -7.69 -7.95 -6.64
C MET A 177 -6.23 -7.45 -6.62
N TYR A 178 -5.32 -8.11 -7.34
CA TYR A 178 -3.90 -7.73 -7.33
C TYR A 178 -3.61 -6.47 -8.13
N GLY A 179 -4.34 -6.25 -9.24
CA GLY A 179 -4.32 -5.00 -9.99
C GLY A 179 -4.80 -3.83 -9.15
N GLY A 180 -5.88 -3.99 -8.39
CA GLY A 180 -6.38 -2.98 -7.44
C GLY A 180 -5.40 -2.69 -6.31
N VAL A 181 -4.75 -3.70 -5.74
CA VAL A 181 -3.68 -3.47 -4.75
C VAL A 181 -2.53 -2.68 -5.38
N ALA A 182 -2.10 -3.03 -6.59
CA ALA A 182 -1.02 -2.33 -7.29
C ALA A 182 -1.37 -0.86 -7.56
N SER A 183 -2.56 -0.57 -8.09
CA SER A 183 -3.01 0.81 -8.30
C SER A 183 -3.20 1.59 -6.99
N GLY A 184 -3.67 0.93 -5.92
CA GLY A 184 -3.76 1.49 -4.58
C GLY A 184 -2.38 1.92 -4.06
N ILE A 185 -1.35 1.08 -4.21
CA ILE A 185 0.03 1.40 -3.85
C ILE A 185 0.56 2.58 -4.70
N ALA A 186 0.31 2.57 -6.02
CA ALA A 186 0.69 3.68 -6.89
C ALA A 186 0.04 5.01 -6.43
N ALA A 187 -1.23 4.98 -6.03
CA ALA A 187 -1.94 6.14 -5.51
C ALA A 187 -1.36 6.63 -4.17
N ILE A 188 -1.05 5.74 -3.22
CA ILE A 188 -0.33 6.08 -1.98
C ILE A 188 0.96 6.83 -2.30
N MET A 189 1.78 6.30 -3.22
CA MET A 189 3.06 6.89 -3.58
C MET A 189 2.89 8.25 -4.28
N GLY A 190 1.91 8.37 -5.17
CA GLY A 190 1.54 9.62 -5.83
C GLY A 190 1.13 10.70 -4.83
N VAL A 191 0.21 10.40 -3.90
CA VAL A 191 -0.23 11.33 -2.86
C VAL A 191 0.92 11.67 -1.90
N SER A 192 1.76 10.69 -1.54
CA SER A 192 2.97 10.91 -0.75
C SER A 192 3.97 11.85 -1.44
N LEU A 193 4.09 11.76 -2.78
CA LEU A 193 4.90 12.69 -3.56
C LEU A 193 4.32 14.11 -3.52
N VAL A 194 3.00 14.26 -3.69
CA VAL A 194 2.32 15.56 -3.56
C VAL A 194 2.56 16.16 -2.17
N LYS A 195 2.38 15.36 -1.11
CA LYS A 195 2.68 15.75 0.28
C LYS A 195 4.11 16.27 0.43
N LYS A 196 5.07 15.52 -0.12
CA LYS A 196 6.50 15.88 -0.09
C LYS A 196 6.79 17.20 -0.80
N LEU A 197 6.22 17.40 -2.00
CA LEU A 197 6.42 18.62 -2.78
C LEU A 197 5.78 19.84 -2.09
N ALA A 198 4.55 19.69 -1.61
CA ALA A 198 3.84 20.74 -0.87
C ALA A 198 4.60 21.14 0.41
N TRP A 199 5.06 20.16 1.18
CA TRP A 199 5.88 20.38 2.38
C TRP A 199 7.20 21.08 2.06
N THR A 200 7.94 20.59 1.06
CA THR A 200 9.22 21.18 0.64
C THR A 200 9.05 22.63 0.19
N ARG A 201 7.97 22.94 -0.53
CA ARG A 201 7.63 24.31 -0.92
C ARG A 201 7.41 25.22 0.30
N ARG A 202 6.72 24.74 1.33
CA ARG A 202 6.47 25.48 2.58
C ARG A 202 7.75 25.71 3.38
N VAL A 203 8.62 24.71 3.46
CA VAL A 203 9.94 24.82 4.11
C VAL A 203 10.78 25.89 3.42
N ARG A 204 10.85 25.87 2.08
CA ARG A 204 11.58 26.89 1.30
C ARG A 204 11.00 28.29 1.47
N ALA A 205 9.69 28.40 1.66
CA ALA A 205 9.02 29.67 1.90
C ALA A 205 9.13 30.15 3.37
N GLY A 206 9.71 29.36 4.28
CA GLY A 206 9.78 29.69 5.71
C GLY A 206 8.41 29.72 6.41
N THR A 207 7.36 29.17 5.80
CA THR A 207 5.98 29.22 6.34
C THR A 207 5.62 27.98 7.15
N THR A 208 6.59 27.21 7.63
CA THR A 208 6.33 26.05 8.49
C THR A 208 6.08 26.50 9.92
N LEU A 209 5.15 25.85 10.60
CA LEU A 209 4.86 26.11 12.00
C LEU A 209 5.99 25.54 12.90
N PRO A 210 6.29 26.18 14.05
CA PRO A 210 7.18 25.61 15.05
C PRO A 210 6.70 24.23 15.53
N ALA A 211 7.64 23.33 15.83
CA ALA A 211 7.31 22.00 16.31
C ALA A 211 6.45 22.07 17.58
N GLY A 212 5.40 21.25 17.64
CA GLY A 212 4.48 21.20 18.78
C GLY A 212 3.37 22.27 18.82
N THR A 213 3.38 23.25 17.91
CA THR A 213 2.31 24.27 17.82
C THR A 213 1.21 23.93 16.81
N GLY A 214 1.28 22.73 16.23
CA GLY A 214 0.33 22.29 15.21
C GLY A 214 -1.05 21.96 15.75
N SER A 215 -2.03 21.94 14.84
CA SER A 215 -3.40 21.54 15.15
C SER A 215 -3.48 20.06 15.54
N ARG A 216 -4.12 19.78 16.69
CA ARG A 216 -4.36 18.41 17.17
C ARG A 216 -5.13 17.56 16.17
N PHE A 217 -6.12 18.15 15.50
CA PHE A 217 -6.90 17.47 14.47
C PHE A 217 -6.01 17.03 13.31
N TRP A 218 -5.23 17.94 12.73
CA TRP A 218 -4.34 17.64 11.60
C TRP A 218 -3.23 16.66 11.98
N ARG A 219 -2.70 16.74 13.21
CA ARG A 219 -1.75 15.77 13.74
C ARG A 219 -2.38 14.38 13.88
N GLY A 220 -3.58 14.28 14.45
CA GLY A 220 -4.33 13.01 14.50
C GLY A 220 -4.55 12.43 13.10
N LEU A 221 -5.12 13.23 12.21
CA LEU A 221 -5.52 12.81 10.86
C LEU A 221 -4.33 12.40 9.99
N THR A 222 -3.30 13.25 9.89
CA THR A 222 -2.26 13.14 8.85
C THR A 222 -0.89 12.65 9.35
N TYR A 223 -0.68 12.62 10.67
CA TYR A 223 0.56 12.16 11.28
C TYR A 223 0.40 10.80 11.97
N TYR A 224 -0.58 10.65 12.87
CA TYR A 224 -0.80 9.38 13.58
C TYR A 224 -1.53 8.34 12.74
N TRP A 225 -2.73 8.68 12.24
CA TRP A 225 -3.53 7.75 11.47
C TRP A 225 -3.14 7.68 9.99
N ARG A 226 -2.45 8.73 9.49
CA ARG A 226 -2.06 8.86 8.08
C ARG A 226 -3.24 8.61 7.13
N PHE A 227 -4.40 9.19 7.45
CA PHE A 227 -5.63 9.04 6.66
C PHE A 227 -5.45 9.45 5.20
N ASP A 228 -4.52 10.37 4.90
CA ASP A 228 -4.14 10.70 3.53
C ASP A 228 -3.69 9.47 2.73
N LEU A 229 -2.95 8.53 3.35
CA LEU A 229 -2.50 7.31 2.68
C LEU A 229 -3.60 6.26 2.57
N TRP A 230 -4.44 6.11 3.60
CA TRP A 230 -5.60 5.20 3.56
C TRP A 230 -6.59 5.60 2.46
N LEU A 231 -6.92 6.89 2.39
CA LEU A 231 -7.81 7.42 1.36
C LEU A 231 -7.20 7.25 -0.03
N ALA A 232 -5.89 7.51 -0.19
CA ALA A 232 -5.19 7.29 -1.45
C ALA A 232 -5.24 5.82 -1.88
N PHE A 233 -5.00 4.89 -0.94
CA PHE A 233 -5.03 3.46 -1.20
C PHE A 233 -6.42 3.02 -1.64
N ILE A 234 -7.46 3.34 -0.87
CA ILE A 234 -8.84 2.95 -1.18
C ILE A 234 -9.26 3.54 -2.52
N GLY A 235 -8.99 4.83 -2.75
CA GLY A 235 -9.30 5.47 -4.02
C GLY A 235 -8.59 4.81 -5.20
N GLY A 236 -7.28 4.57 -5.09
CA GLY A 236 -6.51 3.88 -6.12
C GLY A 236 -6.94 2.43 -6.34
N ALA A 237 -7.29 1.70 -5.28
CA ALA A 237 -7.73 0.31 -5.36
C ALA A 237 -9.11 0.14 -5.97
N ILE A 238 -9.96 1.17 -5.92
CA ILE A 238 -11.24 1.22 -6.63
C ILE A 238 -11.03 1.66 -8.09
N LEU A 239 -10.18 2.67 -8.34
CA LEU A 239 -9.89 3.15 -9.71
C LEU A 239 -9.14 2.15 -10.58
N GLY A 240 -8.29 1.33 -9.99
CA GLY A 240 -7.50 0.35 -10.74
C GLY A 240 -8.35 -0.64 -11.54
N PRO A 241 -9.23 -1.41 -10.87
CA PRO A 241 -10.04 -2.42 -11.52
C PRO A 241 -11.33 -1.87 -12.15
N CYS A 242 -11.71 -0.59 -11.93
CA CYS A 242 -12.98 -0.08 -12.47
C CYS A 242 -13.09 -0.22 -14.00
N TRP A 243 -11.97 -0.16 -14.72
CA TRP A 243 -11.92 -0.38 -16.17
C TRP A 243 -12.44 -1.74 -16.62
N MET A 244 -12.41 -2.76 -15.74
CA MET A 244 -12.95 -4.08 -16.02
C MET A 244 -14.47 -4.04 -16.19
N ALA A 245 -15.16 -3.12 -15.51
CA ALA A 245 -16.61 -2.97 -15.64
C ALA A 245 -17.03 -2.55 -17.06
N LEU A 246 -16.21 -1.78 -17.77
CA LEU A 246 -16.47 -1.46 -19.17
C LEU A 246 -16.39 -2.69 -20.07
N PHE A 247 -15.50 -3.64 -19.74
CA PHE A 247 -15.37 -4.90 -20.48
C PHE A 247 -16.59 -5.82 -20.25
N PHE A 248 -17.21 -5.77 -19.07
CA PHE A 248 -18.43 -6.50 -18.74
C PHE A 248 -19.72 -5.74 -19.07
N GLU A 249 -19.64 -4.69 -19.88
CA GLU A 249 -20.79 -3.88 -20.29
C GLU A 249 -21.62 -3.33 -19.10
N ASP A 250 -20.93 -2.96 -18.00
CA ASP A 250 -21.53 -2.32 -16.82
C ASP A 250 -21.05 -0.85 -16.65
N PRO A 251 -21.52 0.10 -17.49
CA PRO A 251 -21.23 1.52 -17.34
C PRO A 251 -21.63 2.10 -15.98
N PRO A 252 -22.81 1.77 -15.39
CA PRO A 252 -23.17 2.29 -14.06
C PRO A 252 -22.12 1.98 -12.99
N PHE A 253 -21.64 0.74 -12.93
CA PHE A 253 -20.58 0.38 -11.98
C PHE A 253 -19.27 1.11 -12.28
N PHE A 254 -18.88 1.21 -13.56
CA PHE A 254 -17.69 1.98 -13.96
C PHE A 254 -17.75 3.43 -13.45
N PHE A 255 -18.84 4.16 -13.73
CA PHE A 255 -18.95 5.56 -13.33
C PHE A 255 -19.03 5.73 -11.81
N ALA A 256 -19.72 4.83 -11.10
CA ALA A 256 -19.76 4.85 -9.65
C ALA A 256 -18.37 4.63 -9.04
N ALA A 257 -17.65 3.59 -9.49
CA ALA A 257 -16.30 3.28 -9.03
C ALA A 257 -15.31 4.41 -9.38
N LEU A 258 -15.38 4.96 -10.58
CA LEU A 258 -14.59 6.12 -11.01
C LEU A 258 -14.85 7.33 -10.09
N GLY A 259 -16.11 7.68 -9.86
CA GLY A 259 -16.49 8.81 -9.01
C GLY A 259 -16.03 8.65 -7.56
N ILE A 260 -16.24 7.48 -6.96
CA ILE A 260 -15.79 7.16 -5.60
C ILE A 260 -14.27 7.22 -5.53
N GLY A 261 -13.57 6.58 -6.48
CA GLY A 261 -12.12 6.55 -6.51
C GLY A 261 -11.48 7.94 -6.64
N VAL A 262 -11.99 8.77 -7.54
CA VAL A 262 -11.56 10.18 -7.72
C VAL A 262 -11.82 10.99 -6.46
N LEU A 263 -12.99 10.84 -5.82
CA LEU A 263 -13.31 11.52 -4.57
C LEU A 263 -12.31 11.18 -3.46
N PHE A 264 -12.01 9.90 -3.26
CA PHE A 264 -11.07 9.45 -2.23
C PHE A 264 -9.65 9.97 -2.49
N ILE A 265 -9.17 9.94 -3.74
CA ILE A 265 -7.87 10.53 -4.10
C ILE A 265 -7.88 12.05 -3.89
N GLY A 266 -8.96 12.74 -4.26
CA GLY A 266 -9.12 14.18 -4.03
C GLY A 266 -9.00 14.53 -2.54
N LEU A 267 -9.72 13.81 -1.67
CA LEU A 267 -9.64 13.97 -0.22
C LEU A 267 -8.25 13.65 0.32
N ALA A 268 -7.61 12.60 -0.20
CA ALA A 268 -6.24 12.23 0.15
C ALA A 268 -5.23 13.35 -0.18
N VAL A 269 -5.33 13.93 -1.38
CA VAL A 269 -4.51 15.07 -1.81
C VAL A 269 -4.78 16.29 -0.94
N LEU A 270 -6.04 16.60 -0.65
CA LEU A 270 -6.42 17.70 0.25
C LEU A 270 -5.81 17.52 1.64
N ALA A 271 -5.87 16.32 2.21
CA ALA A 271 -5.24 16.00 3.49
C ALA A 271 -3.70 16.14 3.42
N ALA A 272 -3.08 15.62 2.36
CA ALA A 272 -1.65 15.69 2.12
C ALA A 272 -1.13 17.13 2.01
N VAL A 273 -1.78 18.01 1.24
CA VAL A 273 -1.35 19.41 1.11
C VAL A 273 -1.58 20.24 2.37
N ASN A 274 -2.46 19.79 3.27
CA ASN A 274 -2.70 20.39 4.57
C ASN A 274 -1.87 19.80 5.71
N PHE A 275 -0.98 18.83 5.42
CA PHE A 275 -0.11 18.20 6.42
C PHE A 275 0.69 19.21 7.27
N TRP A 276 1.07 20.35 6.69
CA TRP A 276 1.86 21.36 7.39
C TRP A 276 1.19 21.92 8.64
N ARG A 277 -0.15 21.84 8.72
CA ARG A 277 -0.93 22.25 9.90
C ARG A 277 -0.69 21.35 11.10
N SER A 278 -0.12 20.16 10.92
CA SER A 278 0.32 19.29 12.03
C SER A 278 1.57 19.82 12.74
N ALA A 279 2.33 20.72 12.11
CA ALA A 279 3.64 21.19 12.56
C ALA A 279 4.68 20.07 12.82
N GLU A 280 4.45 18.87 12.28
CA GLU A 280 5.35 17.75 12.41
C GLU A 280 6.31 17.67 11.23
N ASN A 281 7.51 17.14 11.47
CA ASN A 281 8.47 16.90 10.40
C ASN A 281 8.00 15.72 9.55
N LEU A 282 7.85 15.93 8.23
CA LEU A 282 7.45 14.87 7.29
C LEU A 282 8.40 13.65 7.32
N ALA A 283 9.66 13.85 7.66
CA ALA A 283 10.67 12.79 7.78
C ALA A 283 10.64 12.04 9.12
N ALA A 284 9.82 12.48 10.08
CA ALA A 284 9.71 11.88 11.40
C ALA A 284 8.54 10.90 11.47
N GLY A 285 8.75 9.81 12.21
CA GLY A 285 7.68 8.96 12.73
C GLY A 285 7.78 8.89 14.25
N GLU A 286 6.65 8.90 14.94
CA GLU A 286 6.55 8.81 16.39
C GLU A 286 5.89 7.48 16.77
N SER A 287 6.49 6.75 17.71
CA SER A 287 5.86 5.63 18.41
C SER A 287 5.67 6.02 19.88
N VAL A 288 4.44 5.90 20.37
CA VAL A 288 4.11 6.05 21.79
C VAL A 288 4.39 4.70 22.46
N SER A 289 5.22 4.72 23.52
CA SER A 289 5.60 3.54 24.31
C SER A 289 5.32 3.76 25.78
#